data_AF-A0A0J7XX86-F1
#
_entry.id   AF-A0A0J7XX86-F1
#
_cell.length_a   1.000
_cell.length_b   1.000
_cell.length_c   1.000
_cell.angle_alpha   90.00
_cell.angle_beta   90.00
_cell.angle_gamma   90.00
#
_symmetry.space_group_name_H-M   'P 1'
#
loop_
_entity.id
_entity.type
_entity.pdbx_description
1 polymer ?
#
loop_
_entity_poly.entity_id
_entity_poly.type
_entity_poly.pdbx_seq_one_letter_code
_entity_poly.pdbx_strand_id
1 'polypeptide(L)'
;MKIGLVALLPFAFATGAVAAPNENPFAQDRAVVQLQGLDLATVDGQQRLSIRMDQAARAVCGERLSSVHLALEQRASECRTAVKADIKARIEARMADASGVPKVQFASAR
;
A
#
# COMPACT_ATOMS: atom_id res chain seq x y z
N MET A 1 -14.05 -25.83 -49.08
CA MET A 1 -14.55 -26.51 -47.86
C MET A 1 -13.69 -26.08 -46.68
N LYS A 2 -14.37 -25.66 -45.61
CA LYS A 2 -13.90 -25.37 -44.24
C LYS A 2 -13.27 -23.99 -43.97
N ILE A 3 -14.00 -23.30 -43.10
CA ILE A 3 -13.90 -21.92 -42.61
C ILE A 3 -13.07 -21.97 -41.32
N GLY A 4 -12.28 -20.93 -41.04
CA GLY A 4 -11.53 -20.82 -39.78
C GLY A 4 -11.15 -19.39 -39.47
N LEU A 5 -12.17 -18.53 -39.28
CA LEU A 5 -12.01 -17.15 -38.83
C LEU A 5 -11.71 -17.18 -37.32
N VAL A 6 -10.45 -16.96 -36.95
CA VAL A 6 -10.05 -16.77 -35.54
C VAL A 6 -10.09 -15.27 -35.27
N ALA A 7 -11.20 -14.80 -34.71
CA ALA A 7 -11.33 -13.46 -34.16
C ALA A 7 -10.65 -13.43 -32.79
N LEU A 8 -9.46 -12.83 -32.71
CA LEU A 8 -8.84 -12.44 -31.44
C LEU A 8 -9.52 -11.16 -30.95
N LEU A 9 -10.56 -11.33 -30.14
CA LEU A 9 -11.12 -10.25 -29.34
C LEU A 9 -10.09 -9.87 -28.26
N PRO A 10 -9.72 -8.59 -28.10
CA PRO A 10 -9.04 -8.16 -26.91
C PRO A 10 -10.04 -8.30 -25.75
N PHE A 11 -9.75 -9.21 -24.81
CA PHE A 11 -10.32 -9.12 -23.47
C PHE A 11 -9.77 -7.84 -22.87
N ALA A 12 -10.47 -6.73 -23.09
CA ALA A 12 -10.34 -5.57 -22.25
C ALA A 12 -10.72 -6.04 -20.85
N PHE A 13 -9.72 -6.23 -19.99
CA PHE A 13 -9.95 -6.24 -18.56
C PHE A 13 -10.50 -4.86 -18.22
N ALA A 14 -11.82 -4.73 -18.32
CA ALA A 14 -12.55 -3.75 -17.55
C ALA A 14 -12.28 -4.14 -16.10
N THR A 15 -11.22 -3.57 -15.53
CA THR A 15 -11.07 -3.39 -14.09
C THR A 15 -12.39 -2.85 -13.61
N GLY A 16 -13.21 -3.73 -13.04
CA GLY A 16 -14.49 -3.36 -12.47
C GLY A 16 -14.24 -2.22 -11.51
N ALA A 17 -14.93 -1.10 -11.74
CA ALA A 17 -15.15 -0.14 -10.68
C ALA A 17 -15.93 -0.89 -9.60
N VAL A 18 -15.20 -1.43 -8.62
CA VAL A 18 -15.74 -1.80 -7.32
C VAL A 18 -16.29 -0.50 -6.75
N ALA A 19 -17.60 -0.32 -6.90
CA ALA A 19 -18.34 0.65 -6.12
C ALA A 19 -18.45 0.05 -4.72
N ALA A 20 -17.54 0.41 -3.81
CA ALA A 20 -17.73 0.08 -2.42
C ALA A 20 -18.75 1.06 -1.80
N PRO A 21 -19.51 0.61 -0.79
CA PRO A 21 -20.64 1.35 -0.26
C PRO A 21 -20.13 2.58 0.51
N ASN A 22 -20.56 3.77 0.09
CA ASN A 22 -20.36 5.02 0.83
C ASN A 22 -18.88 5.40 1.07
N GLU A 23 -18.04 5.30 0.04
CA GLU A 23 -16.65 5.77 0.10
C GLU A 23 -16.57 7.28 -0.08
N ASN A 24 -15.87 7.96 0.82
CA ASN A 24 -15.54 9.36 0.68
C ASN A 24 -14.64 9.52 -0.57
N PRO A 25 -15.03 10.30 -1.60
CA PRO A 25 -14.30 10.38 -2.86
C PRO A 25 -12.90 11.01 -2.69
N PHE A 26 -12.64 11.58 -1.52
CA PHE A 26 -11.37 12.17 -1.16
C PHE A 26 -10.52 11.29 -0.25
N ALA A 27 -11.03 10.23 0.38
CA ALA A 27 -10.26 9.46 1.33
C ALA A 27 -10.82 8.05 1.56
N GLN A 28 -9.97 7.04 1.52
CA GLN A 28 -10.29 5.68 1.94
C GLN A 28 -9.97 5.51 3.42
N ASP A 29 -10.87 4.89 4.19
CA ASP A 29 -10.63 4.59 5.61
C ASP A 29 -9.44 3.64 5.82
N ARG A 30 -9.13 2.79 4.83
CA ARG A 30 -8.06 1.79 4.91
C ARG A 30 -7.44 1.55 3.54
N ALA A 31 -6.11 1.43 3.50
CA ALA A 31 -5.36 0.96 2.34
C ALA A 31 -4.58 -0.31 2.70
N VAL A 32 -4.69 -1.34 1.85
CA VAL A 32 -3.93 -2.59 2.00
C VAL A 32 -2.62 -2.47 1.22
N VAL A 33 -1.49 -2.44 1.92
CA VAL A 33 -0.16 -2.46 1.29
C VAL A 33 0.28 -3.91 1.09
N GLN A 34 0.28 -4.37 -0.16
CA GLN A 34 0.79 -5.70 -0.50
C GLN A 34 2.31 -5.69 -0.55
N LEU A 35 2.94 -6.45 0.34
CA LEU A 35 4.40 -6.68 0.39
C LEU A 35 4.85 -7.86 -0.49
N GLN A 36 3.89 -8.56 -1.13
CA GLN A 36 4.18 -9.72 -1.98
C GLN A 36 4.95 -9.30 -3.24
N GLY A 37 5.99 -10.07 -3.57
CA GLY A 37 6.88 -9.82 -4.71
C GLY A 37 7.87 -8.66 -4.49
N LEU A 38 8.06 -8.22 -3.25
CA LEU A 38 8.95 -7.12 -2.90
C LEU A 38 10.16 -7.63 -2.13
N ASP A 39 11.34 -7.50 -2.72
CA ASP A 39 12.60 -7.82 -2.05
C ASP A 39 13.13 -6.59 -1.30
N LEU A 40 12.78 -6.48 -0.02
CA LEU A 40 13.18 -5.39 0.85
C LEU A 40 14.70 -5.31 1.10
N ALA A 41 15.46 -6.35 0.74
CA ALA A 41 16.92 -6.34 0.82
C ALA A 41 17.59 -5.67 -0.39
N THR A 42 16.82 -5.34 -1.44
CA THR A 42 17.32 -4.70 -2.67
C THR A 42 16.87 -3.25 -2.78
N VAL A 43 17.69 -2.42 -3.44
CA VAL A 43 17.35 -1.01 -3.70
C VAL A 43 16.05 -0.90 -4.52
N ASP A 44 15.87 -1.75 -5.53
CA ASP A 44 14.65 -1.80 -6.35
C ASP A 44 13.40 -2.20 -5.57
N GLY A 45 13.51 -3.12 -4.60
CA GLY A 45 12.38 -3.49 -3.75
C GLY A 45 12.03 -2.40 -2.75
N GLN A 46 13.02 -1.70 -2.20
CA GLN A 46 12.79 -0.54 -1.33
C GLN A 46 12.17 0.64 -2.08
N GLN A 47 12.57 0.87 -3.34
CA GLN A 47 11.97 1.90 -4.17
C GLN A 47 10.52 1.55 -4.55
N ARG A 48 10.24 0.29 -4.86
CA ARG A 48 8.86 -0.14 -5.11
C ARG A 48 8.00 -0.09 -3.84
N LEU A 49 8.59 -0.33 -2.67
CA LEU A 49 7.92 -0.14 -1.38
C LEU A 49 7.52 1.32 -1.18
N SER A 50 8.46 2.24 -1.34
CA SER A 50 8.19 3.67 -1.12
C SER A 50 7.09 4.19 -2.05
N ILE A 51 7.06 3.75 -3.31
CA ILE A 51 5.98 4.08 -4.26
C ILE A 51 4.63 3.56 -3.76
N ARG A 52 4.56 2.30 -3.30
CA ARG A 52 3.31 1.71 -2.78
C ARG A 52 2.85 2.39 -1.49
N MET A 53 3.79 2.73 -0.59
CA MET A 53 3.52 3.49 0.63
C MET A 53 2.96 4.87 0.31
N ASP A 54 3.55 5.55 -0.68
CA ASP A 54 3.10 6.86 -1.14
C ASP A 54 1.69 6.79 -1.73
N GLN A 55 1.40 5.76 -2.52
CA GLN A 55 0.07 5.54 -3.10
C GLN A 55 -0.97 5.24 -2.02
N ALA A 56 -0.64 4.40 -1.04
CA ALA A 56 -1.51 4.11 0.10
C ALA A 56 -1.79 5.36 0.95
N ALA A 57 -0.76 6.17 1.22
CA ALA A 57 -0.90 7.41 1.97
C ALA A 57 -1.77 8.44 1.22
N ARG A 58 -1.69 8.51 -0.12
CA ARG A 58 -2.58 9.34 -0.94
C ARG A 58 -4.02 8.83 -0.94
N ALA A 59 -4.22 7.51 -0.95
CA ALA A 59 -5.55 6.92 -0.88
C ALA A 59 -6.24 7.24 0.46
N VAL A 60 -5.49 7.20 1.57
CA VAL A 60 -6.03 7.46 2.93
C VAL A 60 -6.18 8.95 3.24
N CYS A 61 -5.16 9.76 2.94
CA CYS A 61 -5.14 11.18 3.29
C CYS A 61 -5.75 12.09 2.22
N GLY A 62 -6.08 11.52 1.07
CA GLY A 62 -6.65 12.19 -0.08
C GLY A 62 -5.68 12.77 -1.07
N GLU A 63 -6.11 12.75 -2.34
CA GLU A 63 -5.34 13.22 -3.48
C GLU A 63 -5.87 14.56 -4.01
N ARG A 64 -4.97 15.42 -4.49
CA ARG A 64 -5.27 16.74 -5.09
C ARG A 64 -6.08 17.70 -4.21
N LEU A 65 -5.96 17.64 -2.88
CA LEU A 65 -6.62 18.61 -2.01
C LEU A 65 -6.19 20.07 -2.22
N SER A 66 -5.04 20.30 -2.86
CA SER A 66 -4.59 21.63 -3.29
C SER A 66 -5.52 22.31 -4.30
N SER A 67 -6.30 21.56 -5.06
CA SER A 67 -7.31 22.14 -5.96
C SER A 67 -8.59 22.56 -5.24
N VAL A 68 -8.75 22.19 -3.96
CA VAL A 68 -9.89 22.57 -3.11
C VAL A 68 -9.48 23.70 -2.17
N HIS A 69 -8.41 23.51 -1.39
CA HIS A 69 -7.89 24.55 -0.49
C HIS A 69 -6.45 24.25 -0.06
N LEU A 70 -5.59 25.27 -0.02
CA LEU A 70 -4.17 25.12 0.35
C LEU A 70 -4.00 24.56 1.78
N ALA A 71 -4.85 24.98 2.72
CA ALA A 71 -4.86 24.48 4.10
C ALA A 71 -5.20 22.98 4.21
N LEU A 72 -5.99 22.45 3.27
CA LEU A 72 -6.30 21.02 3.19
C LEU A 72 -5.12 20.22 2.65
N GLU A 73 -4.34 20.78 1.71
CA GLU A 73 -3.10 20.18 1.24
C GLU A 73 -2.09 20.00 2.38
N GLN A 74 -1.92 21.02 3.21
CA GLN A 74 -0.99 20.97 4.33
C GLN A 74 -1.37 19.87 5.34
N ARG A 75 -2.66 19.77 5.69
CA ARG A 75 -3.17 18.68 6.52
C ARG A 75 -2.99 17.30 5.89
N ALA A 76 -3.21 17.17 4.58
CA ALA A 76 -2.95 15.90 3.89
C ALA A 76 -1.45 15.58 3.81
N SER A 77 -0.56 16.57 3.76
CA SER A 77 0.89 16.36 3.83
C SER A 77 1.32 15.82 5.20
N GLU A 78 0.77 16.40 6.28
CA GLU A 78 0.98 15.93 7.65
C GLU A 78 0.46 14.50 7.82
N CYS A 79 -0.77 14.22 7.37
CA CYS A 79 -1.36 12.89 7.38
C CYS A 79 -0.50 11.89 6.61
N ARG A 80 -0.03 12.24 5.39
CA ARG A 80 0.81 11.36 4.58
C ARG A 80 2.11 11.00 5.31
N THR A 81 2.69 11.97 6.02
CA THR A 81 3.93 11.75 6.80
C THR A 81 3.67 10.80 7.97
N ALA A 82 2.57 11.00 8.71
CA ALA A 82 2.17 10.13 9.81
C ALA A 82 1.88 8.69 9.33
N VAL A 83 1.13 8.53 8.24
CA VAL A 83 0.79 7.22 7.67
C VAL A 83 2.05 6.48 7.19
N LYS A 84 2.98 7.17 6.52
CA LYS A 84 4.26 6.54 6.13
C LYS A 84 5.07 6.08 7.34
N ALA A 85 5.09 6.85 8.42
CA ALA A 85 5.76 6.46 9.66
C ALA A 85 5.09 5.22 10.30
N ASP A 86 3.76 5.18 10.36
CA ASP A 86 3.00 4.01 10.85
C ASP A 86 3.26 2.75 10.01
N ILE A 87 3.24 2.87 8.68
CA ILE A 87 3.54 1.74 7.79
C ILE A 87 4.97 1.23 8.04
N LYS A 88 5.96 2.12 8.17
CA LYS A 88 7.34 1.72 8.47
C LYS A 88 7.43 0.97 9.80
N ALA A 89 6.82 1.49 10.86
CA ALA A 89 6.78 0.84 12.17
C ALA A 89 6.12 -0.55 12.11
N ARG A 90 5.03 -0.70 11.35
CA ARG A 90 4.38 -2.02 11.14
C ARG A 90 5.25 -3.00 10.38
N ILE A 91 5.99 -2.54 9.37
CA ILE A 91 6.92 -3.38 8.61
C ILE A 91 8.06 -3.84 9.54
N GLU A 92 8.65 -2.93 10.32
CA GLU A 92 9.69 -3.26 11.30
C GLU A 92 9.19 -4.27 12.33
N ALA A 93 8.00 -4.08 12.90
CA ALA A 93 7.39 -5.03 13.84
C ALA A 93 7.18 -6.42 13.22
N ARG A 94 6.67 -6.48 11.98
CA ARG A 94 6.48 -7.74 11.25
C ARG A 94 7.81 -8.43 10.92
N MET A 95 8.84 -7.66 10.56
CA MET A 95 10.17 -8.20 10.31
C MET A 95 10.81 -8.74 11.60
N ALA A 96 10.62 -8.05 12.73
CA ALA A 96 11.10 -8.52 14.03
C ALA A 96 10.41 -9.83 14.46
N ASP A 97 9.10 -9.95 14.27
CA ASP A 97 8.35 -11.19 14.52
C ASP A 97 8.81 -12.33 13.57
N ALA A 98 9.02 -12.02 12.29
CA ALA A 98 9.46 -13.00 11.29
C ALA A 98 10.91 -13.47 11.48
N SER A 99 11.74 -12.69 12.16
CA SER A 99 13.15 -13.03 12.44
C SER A 99 13.29 -14.21 13.40
N GLY A 100 12.21 -14.62 14.09
CA GLY A 100 12.12 -15.90 14.78
C GLY A 100 13.26 -16.19 15.77
N VAL A 101 13.98 -15.17 16.26
CA VAL A 101 15.05 -15.37 17.22
C VAL A 101 14.39 -15.91 18.48
N PRO A 102 14.63 -17.17 18.88
CA PRO A 102 14.06 -17.69 20.10
C PRO A 102 14.51 -16.77 21.22
N LYS A 103 13.57 -16.21 21.99
CA LYS A 103 13.88 -15.47 23.21
C LYS A 103 14.65 -16.44 24.10
N VAL A 104 15.98 -16.31 24.13
CA VAL A 104 16.83 -17.05 25.05
C VAL A 104 16.45 -16.58 26.45
N GLN A 105 15.54 -17.32 27.08
CA GLN A 105 15.19 -17.10 28.47
C GLN A 105 16.38 -17.58 29.28
N PHE A 106 17.21 -16.63 29.73
CA PHE A 106 18.17 -16.91 30.78
C PHE A 106 17.36 -17.18 32.05
N ALA A 107 17.21 -18.45 32.39
CA ALA A 107 16.74 -18.84 33.71
C ALA A 107 17.80 -18.37 34.72
N SER A 108 17.53 -17.26 35.39
CA SER A 108 18.29 -16.80 36.55
C SER A 108 18.11 -17.81 37.67
N ALA A 109 19.01 -18.78 37.78
CA ALA A 109 19.09 -19.66 38.93
C ALA A 109 19.92 -18.98 40.02
N ARG A 110 19.19 -18.45 41.01
CA ARG A 110 19.61 -18.01 42.36
C ARG A 110 20.44 -16.74 42.47
#